data_AF-A0A6N9ESX8-F1
#
_entry.id   AF-A0A6N9ESX8-F1
#
_cell.length_a   1.000
_cell.length_b   1.000
_cell.length_c   1.000
_cell.angle_alpha   90.00
_cell.angle_beta   90.00
_cell.angle_gamma   90.00
#
_symmetry.space_group_name_H-M   'P 1'
#
loop_
_entity.id
_entity.type
_entity.pdbx_description
1 polymer ?
#
loop_
_entity_poly.entity_id
_entity_poly.type
_entity_poly.pdbx_seq_one_letter_code
_entity_poly.pdbx_strand_id
1 'polypeptide(L)'
;MRSRWRLIAGAVACGLLVATACSSSPERTSVPAPADADLESTLSPGGGTTSAAAPTPATETAVPSVDPVGGRGLIAASGPTGLRFLRSDGSEVFAVAADQVVTQPTWSRDGSRLAATLLDPNRGEAWVIVVDVTTWDVTTAKASRPYFFYTWSYDGSRLAALGPSPTGGTAADILDGTGAPASSVSLISQSLFVAWEPGGDRLLLHAGHGLLLVDDVDAPDSHRDFGPVGFDFQAPAWVPGTGDFLYVDSYAQAPIGTEPEALVDRSATTTPQLLRRSADSGEITELGPAGAFTLMAVHPTGDRAAISVAELEPAAAGGSLEAAVLEAGQSAQAEPSVGAGSVQIVDLATAERRTVLDRIGLWLEWSPDGERLLIGTSASDDRESVGLAWYIWDGNELSELALFAPTATFFRDYVQFADQYTEAPRLWSPDSTAIAFGAQTADYAVSAVAQVEGSGGVTALGLADVSFWSPVAVDPPPVRPG
;
A
#
# COMPACT_ATOMS: atom_id res chain seq x y z
N MET A 1 -47.33 23.00 46.88
CA MET A 1 -46.50 24.13 46.43
C MET A 1 -45.30 23.55 45.71
N ARG A 2 -45.37 23.29 44.39
CA ARG A 2 -45.09 24.18 43.23
C ARG A 2 -43.66 24.75 43.18
N SER A 3 -42.85 24.21 42.26
CA SER A 3 -41.76 24.86 41.53
C SER A 3 -41.27 23.87 40.43
N ARG A 4 -41.94 23.74 39.27
CA ARG A 4 -41.87 24.52 38.00
C ARG A 4 -40.42 24.74 37.50
N TRP A 5 -39.95 23.89 36.59
CA TRP A 5 -39.96 24.08 35.12
C TRP A 5 -39.18 25.32 34.66
N ARG A 6 -38.00 25.08 34.05
CA ARG A 6 -37.41 25.98 33.06
C ARG A 6 -37.31 25.24 31.73
N LEU A 7 -38.11 25.71 30.78
CA LEU A 7 -38.03 25.46 29.35
C LEU A 7 -36.71 26.04 28.83
N ILE A 8 -35.97 25.25 28.04
CA ILE A 8 -35.08 25.80 27.02
C ILE A 8 -35.66 25.34 25.68
N ALA A 9 -36.21 26.31 24.96
CA ALA A 9 -36.55 26.19 23.56
C ALA A 9 -35.25 26.38 22.76
N GLY A 10 -34.81 25.33 22.08
CA GLY A 10 -33.77 25.39 21.05
C GLY A 10 -34.42 25.04 19.71
N ALA A 11 -34.39 25.98 18.78
CA ALA A 11 -35.11 25.94 17.53
C ALA A 11 -34.60 24.80 16.61
N VAL A 12 -35.58 24.14 16.00
CA VAL A 12 -35.43 23.25 14.85
C VAL A 12 -35.05 24.11 13.64
N ALA A 13 -33.89 23.82 13.04
CA ALA A 13 -33.56 24.24 11.68
C ALA A 13 -33.30 22.97 10.86
N CYS A 14 -34.35 22.51 10.18
CA CYS A 14 -34.25 21.53 9.10
C CYS A 14 -33.50 22.15 7.92
N GLY A 15 -32.27 21.73 7.69
CA GLY A 15 -31.57 21.89 6.41
C GLY A 15 -31.68 20.61 5.62
N LEU A 16 -32.69 20.50 4.76
CA LEU A 16 -32.79 19.47 3.74
C LEU A 16 -31.78 19.80 2.63
N LEU A 17 -30.63 19.12 2.62
CA LEU A 17 -29.80 18.98 1.42
C LEU A 17 -30.20 17.66 0.75
N VAL A 18 -31.08 17.77 -0.24
CA VAL A 18 -31.33 16.68 -1.19
C VAL A 18 -30.21 16.73 -2.22
N ALA A 19 -29.17 15.91 -2.03
CA ALA A 19 -28.27 15.56 -3.11
C ALA A 19 -28.96 14.47 -3.94
N THR A 20 -29.50 14.86 -5.09
CA THR A 20 -29.95 13.93 -6.12
C THR A 20 -28.72 13.18 -6.66
N ALA A 21 -28.54 11.93 -6.23
CA ALA A 21 -27.63 11.01 -6.89
C ALA A 21 -28.23 10.61 -8.24
N CYS A 22 -27.83 11.31 -9.31
CA CYS A 22 -28.00 10.81 -10.66
C CYS A 22 -26.93 9.74 -10.87
N SER A 23 -27.34 8.48 -10.98
CA SER A 23 -26.48 7.41 -11.50
C SER A 23 -26.27 7.62 -13.00
N SER A 24 -25.29 8.41 -13.38
CA SER A 24 -24.66 8.28 -14.69
C SER A 24 -23.48 7.32 -14.53
N SER A 25 -23.42 6.28 -15.36
CA SER A 25 -22.22 5.46 -15.51
C SER A 25 -21.00 6.37 -15.65
N PRO A 26 -19.87 6.12 -14.96
CA PRO A 26 -18.66 6.88 -15.20
C PRO A 26 -18.25 6.66 -16.66
N GLU A 27 -18.27 7.74 -17.42
CA GLU A 27 -17.67 7.80 -18.74
C GLU A 27 -16.17 7.65 -18.49
N ARG A 28 -15.56 6.58 -19.01
CA ARG A 28 -14.16 6.24 -18.76
C ARG A 28 -13.29 7.37 -19.33
N THR A 29 -12.79 8.25 -18.48
CA THR A 29 -11.90 9.33 -18.90
C THR A 29 -10.54 8.72 -19.22
N SER A 30 -10.28 8.45 -20.50
CA SER A 30 -8.93 8.24 -20.99
C SER A 30 -8.17 9.55 -20.84
N VAL A 31 -7.20 9.61 -19.93
CA VAL A 31 -6.25 10.72 -19.87
C VAL A 31 -5.05 10.26 -20.69
N PRO A 32 -4.77 10.87 -21.86
CA PRO A 32 -3.56 10.56 -22.60
C PRO A 32 -2.35 10.82 -21.71
N ALA A 33 -1.36 9.92 -21.76
CA ALA A 33 -0.07 10.18 -21.15
C ALA A 33 0.48 11.54 -21.67
N PRO A 34 1.27 12.27 -20.86
CA PRO A 34 1.93 13.50 -21.29
C PRO A 34 2.72 13.23 -22.57
N ALA A 35 2.47 14.00 -23.62
CA ALA A 35 3.08 13.78 -24.91
C ALA A 35 4.55 14.23 -24.89
N ASP A 36 5.48 13.29 -25.11
CA ASP A 36 6.78 13.62 -25.69
C ASP A 36 6.64 13.82 -27.21
N ALA A 37 7.41 14.76 -27.73
CA ALA A 37 7.32 15.28 -29.09
C ALA A 37 7.31 14.22 -30.20
N ASP A 38 6.25 14.31 -31.01
CA ASP A 38 6.06 13.94 -32.42
C ASP A 38 7.01 12.92 -33.09
N LEU A 39 6.42 11.79 -33.49
CA LEU A 39 6.65 11.18 -34.80
C LEU A 39 5.38 11.37 -35.65
N GLU A 40 5.43 12.36 -36.54
CA GLU A 40 4.69 12.59 -37.80
C GLU A 40 3.77 11.41 -38.28
N SER A 41 2.54 11.57 -38.80
CA SER A 41 1.86 12.67 -39.51
C SER A 41 0.39 12.29 -39.83
N THR A 42 -0.56 13.20 -39.52
CA THR A 42 -1.68 13.79 -40.31
C THR A 42 -2.50 12.92 -41.32
N LEU A 43 -3.85 13.01 -41.50
CA LEU A 43 -4.74 14.14 -41.79
C LEU A 43 -6.26 13.79 -41.70
N SER A 44 -7.04 14.66 -41.01
CA SER A 44 -8.28 15.36 -41.48
C SER A 44 -9.70 14.72 -41.56
N PRO A 45 -10.80 15.55 -41.53
CA PRO A 45 -12.00 15.35 -40.69
C PRO A 45 -13.37 15.28 -41.41
N GLY A 46 -14.42 15.00 -40.63
CA GLY A 46 -15.84 15.30 -40.90
C GLY A 46 -16.69 14.69 -39.78
N GLY A 47 -17.58 15.37 -39.03
CA GLY A 47 -18.55 16.38 -39.41
C GLY A 47 -19.94 15.74 -39.40
N GLY A 48 -20.73 15.92 -38.33
CA GLY A 48 -22.10 15.38 -38.25
C GLY A 48 -22.80 15.60 -36.91
N THR A 49 -23.66 16.62 -36.87
CA THR A 49 -24.50 17.03 -35.74
C THR A 49 -25.80 16.23 -35.58
N THR A 50 -26.43 16.39 -34.41
CA THR A 50 -27.85 16.19 -34.01
C THR A 50 -28.35 14.79 -33.69
N SER A 51 -28.88 14.57 -32.48
CA SER A 51 -30.29 14.84 -32.14
C SER A 51 -30.64 14.24 -30.77
N ALA A 52 -31.16 15.07 -29.87
CA ALA A 52 -31.59 14.67 -28.54
C ALA A 52 -32.97 13.98 -28.60
N ALA A 53 -33.11 12.86 -27.90
CA ALA A 53 -34.40 12.27 -27.54
C ALA A 53 -34.41 11.96 -26.05
N ALA A 54 -35.37 12.52 -25.33
CA ALA A 54 -35.62 12.25 -23.92
C ALA A 54 -36.40 10.93 -23.74
N PRO A 55 -36.13 10.15 -22.69
CA PRO A 55 -37.10 9.18 -22.20
C PRO A 55 -37.67 9.55 -20.82
N THR A 56 -38.94 9.21 -20.72
CA THR A 56 -39.93 9.28 -19.64
C THR A 56 -39.46 8.64 -18.31
N PRO A 57 -39.88 9.14 -17.14
CA PRO A 57 -39.51 8.54 -15.85
C PRO A 57 -40.31 7.26 -15.60
N ALA A 58 -39.62 6.11 -15.59
CA ALA A 58 -40.16 4.87 -15.06
C ALA A 58 -39.63 4.66 -13.65
N THR A 59 -40.53 4.77 -12.67
CA THR A 59 -40.31 4.35 -11.29
C THR A 59 -40.32 2.82 -11.25
N GLU A 60 -39.15 2.21 -11.27
CA GLU A 60 -38.99 0.78 -10.98
C GLU A 60 -37.86 0.62 -9.97
N THR A 61 -38.20 0.07 -8.82
CA THR A 61 -37.28 -0.18 -7.71
C THR A 61 -36.30 -1.28 -8.14
N ALA A 62 -35.15 -0.88 -8.68
CA ALA A 62 -34.10 -1.81 -9.08
C ALA A 62 -33.52 -2.50 -7.84
N VAL A 63 -33.78 -3.80 -7.72
CA VAL A 63 -32.96 -4.70 -6.92
C VAL A 63 -31.55 -4.70 -7.54
N PRO A 64 -30.45 -4.52 -6.79
CA PRO A 64 -29.11 -4.54 -7.38
C PRO A 64 -28.87 -5.89 -8.05
N SER A 65 -28.55 -5.89 -9.34
CA SER A 65 -28.13 -7.10 -10.04
C SER A 65 -26.73 -7.48 -9.54
N VAL A 66 -26.64 -8.64 -8.90
CA VAL A 66 -25.38 -9.27 -8.52
C VAL A 66 -24.82 -9.94 -9.77
N ASP A 67 -24.21 -9.17 -10.66
CA ASP A 67 -23.29 -9.77 -11.62
C ASP A 67 -22.11 -10.36 -10.81
N PRO A 68 -21.71 -11.62 -11.06
CA PRO A 68 -20.59 -12.21 -10.34
C PRO A 68 -19.34 -11.37 -10.58
N VAL A 69 -18.79 -10.83 -9.50
CA VAL A 69 -17.53 -10.12 -9.52
C VAL A 69 -16.44 -11.12 -9.91
N GLY A 70 -15.75 -10.86 -11.02
CA GLY A 70 -14.60 -11.65 -11.46
C GLY A 70 -13.45 -11.61 -10.44
N GLY A 71 -12.40 -12.40 -10.67
CA GLY A 71 -11.25 -12.53 -9.78
C GLY A 71 -11.26 -13.86 -9.02
N ARG A 72 -10.19 -14.62 -9.18
CA ARG A 72 -9.95 -15.89 -8.47
C ARG A 72 -9.19 -15.65 -7.18
N GLY A 73 -9.38 -16.51 -6.18
CA GLY A 73 -8.66 -16.46 -4.91
C GLY A 73 -9.55 -16.08 -3.73
N LEU A 74 -8.93 -15.93 -2.57
CA LEU A 74 -9.58 -15.51 -1.33
C LEU A 74 -9.22 -14.06 -1.00
N ILE A 75 -10.15 -13.37 -0.37
CA ILE A 75 -9.94 -12.02 0.15
C ILE A 75 -9.92 -12.12 1.67
N ALA A 76 -8.82 -11.73 2.30
CA ALA A 76 -8.77 -11.52 3.74
C ALA A 76 -9.26 -10.10 4.03
N ALA A 77 -10.34 -9.97 4.79
CA ALA A 77 -10.95 -8.70 5.15
C ALA A 77 -10.97 -8.54 6.67
N SER A 78 -10.36 -7.46 7.16
CA SER A 78 -10.41 -7.07 8.57
C SER A 78 -11.16 -5.76 8.74
N GLY A 79 -11.89 -5.63 9.84
CA GLY A 79 -12.68 -4.44 10.17
C GLY A 79 -12.61 -4.13 11.66
N PRO A 80 -13.64 -3.49 12.23
CA PRO A 80 -13.63 -3.11 13.64
C PRO A 80 -13.51 -4.33 14.57
N THR A 81 -14.00 -5.49 14.13
CA THR A 81 -13.78 -6.77 14.79
C THR A 81 -13.67 -7.91 13.78
N GLY A 82 -12.88 -8.93 14.14
CA GLY A 82 -12.74 -10.17 13.40
C GLY A 82 -11.92 -10.08 12.12
N LEU A 83 -11.45 -11.25 11.70
CA LEU A 83 -10.84 -11.48 10.41
C LEU A 83 -11.72 -12.46 9.63
N ARG A 84 -12.09 -12.07 8.41
CA ARG A 84 -12.96 -12.86 7.54
C ARG A 84 -12.24 -13.18 6.23
N PHE A 85 -12.52 -14.37 5.71
CA PHE A 85 -12.04 -14.84 4.42
C PHE A 85 -13.24 -14.93 3.48
N LEU A 86 -13.23 -14.10 2.44
CA LEU A 86 -14.32 -13.92 1.50
C LEU A 86 -13.93 -14.45 0.12
N ARG A 87 -14.92 -14.82 -0.69
CA ARG A 87 -14.76 -14.93 -2.15
C ARG A 87 -15.01 -13.59 -2.83
N SER A 88 -14.72 -13.50 -4.12
CA SER A 88 -14.97 -12.31 -4.95
C SER A 88 -16.44 -11.86 -4.96
N ASP A 89 -17.37 -12.81 -4.81
CA ASP A 89 -18.81 -12.55 -4.73
C ASP A 89 -19.27 -12.06 -3.34
N GLY A 90 -18.35 -11.90 -2.39
CA GLY A 90 -18.61 -11.49 -1.02
C GLY A 90 -19.07 -12.62 -0.09
N SER A 91 -19.20 -13.85 -0.59
CA SER A 91 -19.54 -14.99 0.26
C SER A 91 -18.42 -15.28 1.27
N GLU A 92 -18.78 -15.33 2.55
CA GLU A 92 -17.85 -15.70 3.61
C GLU A 92 -17.56 -17.20 3.58
N VAL A 93 -16.27 -17.54 3.54
CA VAL A 93 -15.78 -18.91 3.59
C VAL A 93 -15.44 -19.29 5.03
N PHE A 94 -14.77 -18.40 5.75
CA PHE A 94 -14.31 -18.63 7.12
C PHE A 94 -14.17 -17.29 7.87
N ALA A 95 -14.31 -17.33 9.19
CA ALA A 95 -14.07 -16.19 10.05
C ALA A 95 -13.43 -16.63 11.37
N VAL A 96 -12.58 -15.76 11.92
CA VAL A 96 -11.89 -15.98 13.19
C VAL A 96 -11.88 -14.70 14.03
N ALA A 97 -11.85 -14.87 15.36
CA ALA A 97 -11.74 -13.79 16.33
C ALA A 97 -12.83 -12.70 16.18
N ALA A 98 -14.07 -13.13 15.90
CA ALA A 98 -15.19 -12.28 15.48
C ALA A 98 -15.52 -11.11 16.42
N ASP A 99 -15.15 -11.19 17.71
CA ASP A 99 -15.38 -10.19 18.76
C ASP A 99 -14.11 -9.44 19.20
N GLN A 100 -12.98 -9.68 18.53
CA GLN A 100 -11.69 -9.07 18.85
C GLN A 100 -11.22 -8.15 17.73
N VAL A 101 -10.34 -7.21 18.06
CA VAL A 101 -9.70 -6.37 17.05
C VAL A 101 -8.58 -7.17 16.39
N VAL A 102 -8.65 -7.32 15.07
CA VAL A 102 -7.61 -7.95 14.27
C VAL A 102 -7.02 -6.92 13.30
N THR A 103 -5.71 -6.78 13.26
CA THR A 103 -5.03 -5.83 12.38
C THR A 103 -3.94 -6.52 11.59
N GLN A 104 -3.50 -5.87 10.50
CA GLN A 104 -2.37 -6.31 9.68
C GLN A 104 -2.51 -7.72 9.07
N PRO A 105 -3.66 -8.06 8.42
CA PRO A 105 -3.80 -9.32 7.72
C PRO A 105 -2.77 -9.43 6.59
N THR A 106 -1.83 -10.36 6.72
CA THR A 106 -0.69 -10.52 5.83
C THR A 106 -0.58 -11.97 5.36
N TRP A 107 -0.85 -12.18 4.08
CA TRP A 107 -0.72 -13.48 3.43
C TRP A 107 0.73 -13.93 3.30
N SER A 108 0.97 -15.23 3.46
CA SER A 108 2.20 -15.87 2.98
C SER A 108 2.24 -15.82 1.45
N ARG A 109 3.45 -15.85 0.88
CA ARG A 109 3.64 -15.71 -0.58
C ARG A 109 3.01 -16.83 -1.40
N ASP A 110 2.94 -18.03 -0.83
CA ASP A 110 2.26 -19.20 -1.40
C ASP A 110 0.74 -19.22 -1.11
N GLY A 111 0.21 -18.19 -0.44
CA GLY A 111 -1.20 -18.07 -0.06
C GLY A 111 -1.71 -19.10 0.94
N SER A 112 -0.87 -20.04 1.42
CA SER A 112 -1.30 -21.13 2.28
C SER A 112 -1.58 -20.69 3.72
N ARG A 113 -1.05 -19.55 4.13
CA ARG A 113 -1.20 -19.01 5.48
C ARG A 113 -1.47 -17.51 5.47
N LEU A 114 -2.04 -17.03 6.56
CA LEU A 114 -2.18 -15.60 6.85
C LEU A 114 -1.83 -15.32 8.31
N ALA A 115 -0.98 -14.33 8.53
CA ALA A 115 -0.66 -13.80 9.85
C ALA A 115 -1.39 -12.48 10.11
N ALA A 116 -1.75 -12.23 11.36
CA ALA A 116 -2.34 -10.95 11.79
C ALA A 116 -2.06 -10.69 13.28
N THR A 117 -2.16 -9.43 13.70
CA THR A 117 -2.15 -9.05 15.11
C THR A 117 -3.56 -9.14 15.66
N LEU A 118 -3.72 -9.89 16.75
CA LEU A 118 -4.93 -9.91 17.56
C LEU A 118 -4.72 -9.07 18.82
N LEU A 119 -5.59 -8.10 19.04
CA LEU A 119 -5.57 -7.21 20.21
C LEU A 119 -6.76 -7.52 21.11
N ASP A 120 -6.52 -7.80 22.39
CA ASP A 120 -7.57 -7.82 23.42
C ASP A 120 -7.63 -6.42 24.06
N PRO A 121 -8.63 -5.58 23.69
CA PRO A 121 -8.72 -4.22 24.18
C PRO A 121 -9.00 -4.15 25.68
N ASN A 122 -9.49 -5.23 26.30
CA ASN A 122 -9.79 -5.26 27.74
C ASN A 122 -8.55 -5.59 28.59
N ARG A 123 -7.57 -6.30 28.00
CA ARG A 123 -6.35 -6.73 28.71
C ARG A 123 -5.11 -5.95 28.29
N GLY A 124 -5.15 -5.27 27.14
CA GLY A 124 -3.97 -4.60 26.56
C GLY A 124 -2.90 -5.59 26.12
N GLU A 125 -3.27 -6.85 25.92
CA GLU A 125 -2.38 -7.91 25.44
C GLU A 125 -2.53 -8.07 23.92
N ALA A 126 -1.42 -8.43 23.28
CA ALA A 126 -1.36 -8.69 21.85
C ALA A 126 -0.90 -10.13 21.58
N TRP A 127 -1.46 -10.73 20.55
CA TRP A 127 -1.07 -12.04 20.03
C TRP A 127 -0.85 -11.95 18.53
N VAL A 128 -0.01 -12.84 18.03
CA VAL A 128 0.04 -13.15 16.59
C VAL A 128 -0.90 -14.32 16.37
N ILE A 129 -1.80 -14.18 15.40
CA ILE A 129 -2.60 -15.29 14.90
C ILE A 129 -2.05 -15.71 13.55
N VAL A 130 -1.95 -17.02 13.33
CA VAL A 130 -1.63 -17.59 12.03
C VAL A 130 -2.75 -18.55 11.65
N VAL A 131 -3.40 -18.29 10.52
CA VAL A 131 -4.44 -19.14 9.95
C VAL A 131 -3.81 -19.94 8.81
N ASP A 132 -3.84 -21.28 8.89
CA ASP A 132 -3.57 -22.16 7.75
C ASP A 132 -4.86 -22.25 6.94
N VAL A 133 -4.89 -21.69 5.73
CA VAL A 133 -6.11 -21.66 4.91
C VAL A 133 -6.36 -22.97 4.16
N THR A 134 -5.39 -23.90 4.17
CA THR A 134 -5.53 -25.22 3.57
C THR A 134 -6.23 -26.20 4.52
N THR A 135 -6.21 -25.94 5.83
CA THR A 135 -6.90 -26.75 6.85
C THR A 135 -7.92 -25.97 7.67
N TRP A 136 -7.88 -24.63 7.62
CA TRP A 136 -8.55 -23.71 8.54
C TRP A 136 -8.11 -23.81 10.00
N ASP A 137 -6.93 -24.39 10.26
CA ASP A 137 -6.36 -24.41 11.60
C ASP A 137 -5.85 -23.03 11.98
N VAL A 138 -6.11 -22.64 13.23
CA VAL A 138 -5.70 -21.35 13.79
C VAL A 138 -4.70 -21.60 14.91
N THR A 139 -3.50 -21.05 14.76
CA THR A 139 -2.48 -21.01 15.80
C THR A 139 -2.38 -19.61 16.37
N THR A 140 -2.16 -19.50 17.68
CA THR A 140 -1.95 -18.22 18.35
C THR A 140 -0.66 -18.27 19.17
N ALA A 141 0.11 -17.19 19.09
CA ALA A 141 1.34 -17.00 19.85
C ALA A 141 1.28 -15.66 20.58
N LYS A 142 1.79 -15.59 21.81
CA LYS A 142 1.86 -14.31 22.53
C LYS A 142 2.85 -13.39 21.81
N ALA A 143 2.40 -12.19 21.44
CA ALA A 143 3.27 -11.22 20.82
C ALA A 143 4.14 -10.54 21.90
N SER A 144 5.40 -10.25 21.57
CA SER A 144 6.28 -9.46 22.44
C SER A 144 5.80 -8.02 22.59
N ARG A 145 5.07 -7.52 21.58
CA ARG A 145 4.57 -6.16 21.41
C ARG A 145 3.39 -6.15 20.42
N PRO A 146 2.58 -5.09 20.35
CA PRO A 146 1.57 -4.96 19.30
C PRO A 146 2.23 -4.65 17.96
N TYR A 147 2.45 -5.68 17.14
CA TYR A 147 3.04 -5.49 15.81
C TYR A 147 2.06 -4.76 14.88
N PHE A 148 2.61 -3.85 14.07
CA PHE A 148 1.89 -3.04 13.09
C PHE A 148 2.28 -3.34 11.64
N PHE A 149 3.18 -4.30 11.40
CA PHE A 149 3.56 -4.76 10.06
C PHE A 149 4.05 -6.21 10.13
N TYR A 150 3.75 -6.98 9.08
CA TYR A 150 4.32 -8.32 8.87
C TYR A 150 4.76 -8.50 7.43
N THR A 151 5.78 -9.32 7.22
CA THR A 151 6.08 -9.86 5.89
C THR A 151 6.70 -11.25 6.01
N TRP A 152 6.24 -12.16 5.17
CA TRP A 152 6.72 -13.54 5.14
C TRP A 152 7.99 -13.67 4.30
N SER A 153 8.94 -14.44 4.82
CA SER A 153 10.03 -15.01 4.04
C SER A 153 9.49 -15.79 2.84
N TYR A 154 10.32 -15.98 1.81
CA TYR A 154 9.86 -16.57 0.55
C TYR A 154 9.43 -18.04 0.66
N ASP A 155 10.06 -18.79 1.55
CA ASP A 155 9.67 -20.17 1.87
C ASP A 155 8.52 -20.25 2.90
N GLY A 156 8.09 -19.12 3.45
CA GLY A 156 7.08 -19.00 4.48
C GLY A 156 7.49 -19.59 5.84
N SER A 157 8.78 -19.86 6.08
CA SER A 157 9.23 -20.47 7.35
C SER A 157 9.46 -19.44 8.46
N ARG A 158 9.63 -18.16 8.08
CA ARG A 158 9.82 -17.01 8.98
C ARG A 158 8.91 -15.83 8.63
N LEU A 159 8.66 -14.96 9.60
CA LEU A 159 8.12 -13.62 9.41
C LEU A 159 9.06 -12.58 10.00
N ALA A 160 9.19 -11.45 9.30
CA ALA A 160 9.65 -10.21 9.92
C ALA A 160 8.41 -9.45 10.42
N ALA A 161 8.41 -9.06 11.70
CA ALA A 161 7.32 -8.34 12.33
C ALA A 161 7.82 -7.03 12.92
N LEU A 162 7.22 -5.90 12.53
CA LEU A 162 7.59 -4.59 13.08
C LEU A 162 6.59 -4.14 14.13
N GLY A 163 7.10 -3.55 15.20
CA GLY A 163 6.30 -3.00 16.29
C GLY A 163 7.05 -1.90 17.05
N PRO A 164 6.41 -1.29 18.05
CA PRO A 164 7.03 -0.22 18.83
C PRO A 164 8.25 -0.73 19.60
N SER A 165 9.34 0.02 19.59
CA SER A 165 10.51 -0.27 20.40
C SER A 165 10.34 0.23 21.85
N PRO A 166 10.81 -0.51 22.89
CA PRO A 166 10.77 -0.05 24.28
C PRO A 166 11.62 1.20 24.53
N THR A 167 12.60 1.47 23.65
CA THR A 167 13.51 2.63 23.76
C THR A 167 13.11 3.79 22.85
N GLY A 168 11.93 3.72 22.21
CA GLY A 168 11.52 4.63 21.15
C GLY A 168 11.96 4.15 19.76
N GLY A 169 11.21 4.57 18.73
CA GLY A 169 11.37 4.09 17.35
C GLY A 169 10.66 2.76 17.08
N THR A 170 11.16 2.04 16.08
CA THR A 170 10.63 0.76 15.60
C THR A 170 11.57 -0.38 15.97
N ALA A 171 11.00 -1.53 16.28
CA ALA A 171 11.72 -2.79 16.46
C ALA A 171 11.25 -3.81 15.42
N ALA A 172 12.18 -4.58 14.86
CA ALA A 172 11.91 -5.76 14.06
C ALA A 172 12.22 -7.02 14.87
N ASP A 173 11.23 -7.91 14.97
CA ASP A 173 11.34 -9.24 15.55
C ASP A 173 11.23 -10.29 14.43
N ILE A 174 12.03 -11.36 14.51
CA ILE A 174 11.90 -12.52 13.62
C ILE A 174 11.04 -13.57 14.30
N LEU A 175 9.95 -13.96 13.64
CA LEU A 175 9.00 -14.97 14.09
C LEU A 175 9.14 -16.24 13.24
N ASP A 176 8.76 -17.38 13.81
CA ASP A 176 8.57 -18.61 13.08
C ASP A 176 7.22 -18.63 12.34
N GLY A 177 7.00 -19.66 11.51
CA GLY A 177 5.76 -19.81 10.75
C GLY A 177 4.48 -20.03 11.56
N THR A 178 4.56 -20.08 12.89
CA THR A 178 3.42 -20.12 13.82
C THR A 178 3.15 -18.76 14.49
N GLY A 179 4.00 -17.77 14.23
CA GLY A 179 3.94 -16.44 14.84
C GLY A 179 4.66 -16.33 16.18
N ALA A 180 5.33 -17.39 16.65
CA ALA A 180 6.12 -17.34 17.86
C ALA A 180 7.51 -16.73 17.58
N PRO A 181 8.15 -16.04 18.53
CA PRO A 181 9.51 -15.53 18.34
C PRO A 181 10.49 -16.65 17.98
N ALA A 182 11.18 -16.53 16.84
CA ALA A 182 12.24 -17.44 16.42
C ALA A 182 13.60 -17.07 17.02
N SER A 183 13.78 -15.79 17.38
CA SER A 183 14.97 -15.26 18.05
C SER A 183 14.57 -14.40 19.25
N SER A 184 15.48 -14.26 20.22
CA SER A 184 15.35 -13.29 21.32
C SER A 184 15.94 -11.92 20.98
N VAL A 185 16.50 -11.76 19.78
CA VAL A 185 17.12 -10.52 19.31
C VAL A 185 16.09 -9.72 18.53
N SER A 186 15.90 -8.45 18.93
CA SER A 186 15.17 -7.44 18.17
C SER A 186 16.16 -6.49 17.52
N LEU A 187 15.96 -6.19 16.23
CA LEU A 187 16.65 -5.08 15.58
C LEU A 187 15.89 -3.79 15.88
N ILE A 188 16.59 -2.71 16.24
CA ILE A 188 15.95 -1.46 16.71
C ILE A 188 16.55 -0.27 15.97
N SER A 189 15.69 0.61 15.47
CA SER A 189 16.08 1.91 14.90
C SER A 189 14.94 2.93 15.04
N GLN A 190 15.19 4.21 14.75
CA GLN A 190 14.15 5.25 14.73
C GLN A 190 13.04 4.89 13.73
N SER A 191 13.43 4.42 12.55
CA SER A 191 12.56 3.86 11.50
C SER A 191 13.13 2.53 11.03
N LEU A 192 12.25 1.58 10.67
CA LEU A 192 12.65 0.31 10.07
C LEU A 192 11.71 -0.02 8.91
N PHE A 193 12.28 -0.29 7.75
CA PHE A 193 11.61 -0.87 6.59
C PHE A 193 12.37 -2.12 6.17
N VAL A 194 11.65 -3.16 5.75
CA VAL A 194 12.24 -4.48 5.54
C VAL A 194 11.80 -5.09 4.21
N ALA A 195 12.69 -5.82 3.56
CA ALA A 195 12.40 -6.53 2.31
C ALA A 195 13.12 -7.88 2.25
N TRP A 196 12.37 -8.97 2.11
CA TRP A 196 12.91 -10.31 1.93
C TRP A 196 13.46 -10.51 0.52
N GLU A 197 14.60 -11.17 0.41
CA GLU A 197 15.17 -11.56 -0.87
C GLU A 197 14.27 -12.55 -1.63
N PRO A 198 13.97 -12.29 -2.91
CA PRO A 198 13.31 -13.25 -3.81
C PRO A 198 13.92 -14.64 -3.86
N GLY A 199 13.16 -15.61 -3.33
CA GLY A 199 13.54 -17.03 -3.32
C GLY A 199 14.61 -17.38 -2.28
N GLY A 200 15.00 -16.45 -1.42
CA GLY A 200 16.02 -16.62 -0.38
C GLY A 200 15.50 -16.35 1.03
N ASP A 201 16.43 -16.35 1.98
CA ASP A 201 16.23 -16.14 3.42
C ASP A 201 16.94 -14.87 3.93
N ARG A 202 17.52 -14.06 3.04
CA ARG A 202 18.14 -12.78 3.42
C ARG A 202 17.11 -11.68 3.61
N LEU A 203 17.35 -10.81 4.58
CA LEU A 203 16.48 -9.68 4.89
C LEU A 203 17.26 -8.36 4.73
N LEU A 204 16.79 -7.50 3.84
CA LEU A 204 17.29 -6.14 3.68
C LEU A 204 16.53 -5.21 4.62
N LEU A 205 17.23 -4.29 5.28
CA LEU A 205 16.65 -3.32 6.20
C LEU A 205 17.12 -1.91 5.87
N HIS A 206 16.18 -0.99 5.71
CA HIS A 206 16.44 0.44 5.83
C HIS A 206 16.16 0.84 7.28
N ALA A 207 17.22 1.20 8.01
CA ALA A 207 17.22 1.39 9.46
C ALA A 207 17.73 2.78 9.82
N GLY A 208 16.83 3.74 10.01
CA GLY A 208 17.22 5.14 10.23
C GLY A 208 17.98 5.65 9.01
N HIS A 209 19.23 6.06 9.19
CA HIS A 209 20.10 6.43 8.08
C HIS A 209 20.85 5.25 7.47
N GLY A 210 20.70 4.00 7.95
CA GLY A 210 21.52 2.88 7.51
C GLY A 210 20.81 1.94 6.54
N LEU A 211 21.56 1.33 5.64
CA LEU A 211 21.09 0.18 4.86
C LEU A 211 21.83 -1.08 5.30
N LEU A 212 21.12 -2.09 5.77
CA LEU A 212 21.69 -3.29 6.38
C LEU A 212 21.16 -4.55 5.68
N LEU A 213 22.00 -5.57 5.57
CA LEU A 213 21.61 -6.90 5.09
C LEU A 213 21.84 -7.94 6.19
N VAL A 214 20.77 -8.60 6.61
CA VAL A 214 20.83 -9.78 7.48
C VAL A 214 20.94 -11.01 6.59
N ASP A 215 22.13 -11.59 6.54
CA ASP A 215 22.43 -12.80 5.75
C ASP A 215 21.87 -14.08 6.41
N ASP A 216 21.73 -14.11 7.74
CA ASP A 216 21.14 -15.21 8.50
C ASP A 216 20.10 -14.64 9.49
N VAL A 217 18.81 -14.88 9.20
CA VAL A 217 17.70 -14.34 10.01
C VAL A 217 17.48 -15.05 11.34
N ASP A 218 18.09 -16.21 11.55
CA ASP A 218 18.11 -16.85 12.87
C ASP A 218 19.19 -16.23 13.79
N ALA A 219 20.14 -15.49 13.21
CA ALA A 219 21.16 -14.69 13.90
C ALA A 219 21.12 -13.21 13.44
N PRO A 220 20.02 -12.47 13.68
CA PRO A 220 19.81 -11.16 13.08
C PRO A 220 20.78 -10.07 13.55
N ASP A 221 21.48 -10.28 14.68
CA ASP A 221 22.56 -9.41 15.14
C ASP A 221 23.80 -9.43 14.23
N SER A 222 23.98 -10.50 13.45
CA SER A 222 25.02 -10.61 12.43
C SER A 222 24.52 -10.08 11.09
N HIS A 223 24.80 -8.81 10.81
CA HIS A 223 24.41 -8.14 9.57
C HIS A 223 25.58 -7.43 8.90
N ARG A 224 25.44 -7.21 7.60
CA ARG A 224 26.35 -6.40 6.78
C ARG A 224 25.82 -4.98 6.68
N ASP A 225 26.68 -4.01 6.94
CA ASP A 225 26.37 -2.59 6.79
C ASP A 225 26.79 -2.11 5.39
N PHE A 226 25.83 -1.55 4.65
CA PHE A 226 26.03 -0.97 3.33
C PHE A 226 26.33 0.52 3.36
N GLY A 227 26.28 1.15 4.53
CA GLY A 227 26.54 2.55 4.77
C GLY A 227 25.29 3.40 4.89
N PRO A 228 25.49 4.69 5.14
CA PRO A 228 24.41 5.64 5.27
C PRO A 228 23.66 5.85 3.94
N VAL A 229 22.34 5.95 4.02
CA VAL A 229 21.37 6.22 2.95
C VAL A 229 20.34 7.25 3.43
N GLY A 230 19.73 7.98 2.49
CA GLY A 230 18.79 9.06 2.80
C GLY A 230 17.42 8.58 3.28
N PHE A 231 16.60 9.53 3.78
CA PHE A 231 15.20 9.29 4.17
C PHE A 231 14.21 9.49 3.02
N ASP A 232 14.70 9.80 1.83
CA ASP A 232 13.89 10.13 0.67
C ASP A 232 13.18 8.91 0.07
N PHE A 233 13.41 7.72 0.63
CA PHE A 233 12.67 6.50 0.34
C PHE A 233 12.39 5.75 1.65
N GLN A 234 11.36 4.91 1.67
CA GLN A 234 11.07 4.10 2.85
C GLN A 234 11.64 2.69 2.67
N ALA A 235 11.09 1.89 1.76
CA ALA A 235 11.50 0.50 1.59
C ALA A 235 12.45 0.31 0.39
N PRO A 236 13.57 -0.42 0.56
CA PRO A 236 14.35 -0.87 -0.57
C PRO A 236 13.61 -1.99 -1.31
N ALA A 237 13.89 -2.18 -2.60
CA ALA A 237 13.18 -3.16 -3.42
C ALA A 237 14.15 -4.13 -4.10
N TRP A 238 13.97 -5.43 -3.90
CA TRP A 238 14.79 -6.44 -4.57
C TRP A 238 14.49 -6.51 -6.08
N VAL A 239 15.52 -6.83 -6.86
CA VAL A 239 15.40 -7.13 -8.29
C VAL A 239 15.25 -8.65 -8.45
N PRO A 240 14.07 -9.15 -8.88
CA PRO A 240 13.83 -10.58 -9.03
C PRO A 240 14.89 -11.27 -9.89
N GLY A 241 15.42 -12.38 -9.40
CA GLY A 241 16.32 -13.25 -10.15
C GLY A 241 17.78 -12.80 -10.25
N THR A 242 18.21 -11.71 -9.59
CA THR A 242 19.59 -11.21 -9.72
C THR A 242 20.39 -11.16 -8.42
N GLY A 243 19.74 -11.10 -7.25
CA GLY A 243 20.41 -10.83 -5.97
C GLY A 243 20.83 -9.36 -5.80
N ASP A 244 20.31 -8.47 -6.64
CA ASP A 244 20.48 -7.02 -6.50
C ASP A 244 19.24 -6.40 -5.88
N PHE A 245 19.38 -5.17 -5.37
CA PHE A 245 18.27 -4.37 -4.88
C PHE A 245 18.40 -2.91 -5.30
N LEU A 246 17.27 -2.21 -5.30
CA LEU A 246 17.13 -0.78 -5.52
C LEU A 246 17.01 -0.05 -4.19
N TYR A 247 17.65 1.11 -4.11
CA TYR A 247 17.53 2.05 -2.98
C TYR A 247 17.78 3.48 -3.47
N VAL A 248 17.44 4.46 -2.62
CA VAL A 248 17.76 5.86 -2.88
C VAL A 248 18.87 6.31 -1.94
N ASP A 249 19.84 7.02 -2.50
CA ASP A 249 20.94 7.62 -1.75
C ASP A 249 20.96 9.13 -1.91
N SER A 250 20.89 9.82 -0.77
CA SER A 250 20.88 11.28 -0.67
C SER A 250 22.10 11.81 0.08
N TYR A 251 23.11 10.97 0.29
CA TYR A 251 24.35 11.34 0.95
C TYR A 251 25.59 11.15 0.07
N ALA A 252 25.39 10.90 -1.23
CA ALA A 252 26.45 10.68 -2.21
C ALA A 252 27.47 9.64 -1.72
N GLN A 253 26.95 8.47 -1.36
CA GLN A 253 27.67 7.28 -0.92
C GLN A 253 28.63 7.61 0.22
N ALA A 254 28.12 8.29 1.25
CA ALA A 254 28.92 8.69 2.40
C ALA A 254 29.54 7.44 3.07
N PRO A 255 30.79 7.52 3.55
CA PRO A 255 31.43 6.39 4.22
C PRO A 255 30.67 5.95 5.47
N ILE A 256 30.77 4.65 5.80
CA ILE A 256 30.33 4.11 7.09
C ILE A 256 30.99 4.90 8.23
N GLY A 257 30.20 5.26 9.24
CA GLY A 257 30.65 6.06 10.39
C GLY A 257 30.71 7.57 10.12
N THR A 258 30.14 8.06 9.02
CA THR A 258 29.94 9.50 8.82
C THR A 258 29.00 10.04 9.90
N GLU A 259 29.42 11.09 10.59
CA GLU A 259 28.64 11.71 11.66
C GLU A 259 27.33 12.33 11.15
N PRO A 260 26.23 12.30 11.93
CA PRO A 260 24.92 12.79 11.49
C PRO A 260 24.93 14.23 10.96
N GLU A 261 25.70 15.11 11.58
CA GLU A 261 25.84 16.51 11.16
C GLU A 261 26.40 16.64 9.74
N ALA A 262 27.35 15.77 9.37
CA ALA A 262 27.90 15.73 8.02
C ALA A 262 26.93 15.10 7.00
N LEU A 263 26.02 14.22 7.45
CA LEU A 263 24.95 13.70 6.59
C LEU A 263 23.92 14.79 6.26
N VAL A 264 23.58 15.65 7.22
CA VAL A 264 22.71 16.81 7.00
C VAL A 264 23.31 17.74 5.94
N ASP A 265 24.59 18.12 6.10
CA ASP A 265 25.29 18.97 5.13
C ASP A 265 25.33 18.34 3.72
N ARG A 266 25.52 17.02 3.64
CA ARG A 266 25.48 16.29 2.37
C ARG A 266 24.11 16.36 1.73
N SER A 267 23.03 16.00 2.45
CA SER A 267 21.67 16.05 1.89
C SER A 267 21.25 17.43 1.38
N ALA A 268 21.78 18.51 1.97
CA ALA A 268 21.49 19.87 1.51
C ALA A 268 22.15 20.22 0.17
N THR A 269 23.15 19.43 -0.27
CA THR A 269 23.97 19.73 -1.46
C THR A 269 23.95 18.65 -2.52
N THR A 270 23.38 17.48 -2.22
CA THR A 270 23.32 16.34 -3.14
C THR A 270 21.89 16.09 -3.59
N THR A 271 21.70 15.87 -4.88
CA THR A 271 20.44 15.38 -5.43
C THR A 271 20.31 13.88 -5.14
N PRO A 272 19.20 13.42 -4.53
CA PRO A 272 18.95 12.00 -4.34
C PRO A 272 19.14 11.20 -5.63
N GLN A 273 19.75 10.03 -5.55
CA GLN A 273 19.98 9.13 -6.69
C GLN A 273 19.30 7.80 -6.47
N LEU A 274 18.63 7.28 -7.50
CA LEU A 274 18.19 5.90 -7.55
C LEU A 274 19.39 5.02 -7.93
N LEU A 275 19.70 4.05 -7.08
CA LEU A 275 20.85 3.16 -7.23
C LEU A 275 20.39 1.71 -7.23
N ARG A 276 21.05 0.89 -8.05
CA ARG A 276 20.99 -0.58 -7.98
C ARG A 276 22.29 -1.10 -7.38
N ARG A 277 22.19 -2.00 -6.40
CA ARG A 277 23.37 -2.59 -5.76
C ARG A 277 23.26 -4.10 -5.63
N SER A 278 24.38 -4.77 -5.88
CA SER A 278 24.51 -6.21 -5.66
C SER A 278 24.68 -6.51 -4.17
N ALA A 279 23.84 -7.40 -3.64
CA ALA A 279 23.96 -7.83 -2.24
C ALA A 279 25.27 -8.58 -1.97
N ASP A 280 25.76 -9.33 -2.97
CA ASP A 280 26.94 -10.18 -2.82
C ASP A 280 28.24 -9.41 -3.01
N SER A 281 28.37 -8.68 -4.13
CA SER A 281 29.61 -7.98 -4.50
C SER A 281 29.69 -6.55 -3.96
N GLY A 282 28.54 -5.94 -3.66
CA GLY A 282 28.45 -4.52 -3.32
C GLY A 282 28.62 -3.58 -4.52
N GLU A 283 28.72 -4.08 -5.75
CA GLU A 283 28.80 -3.26 -6.97
C GLU A 283 27.54 -2.38 -7.09
N ILE A 284 27.74 -1.11 -7.48
CA ILE A 284 26.69 -0.09 -7.58
C ILE A 284 26.55 0.33 -9.04
N THR A 285 25.31 0.39 -9.52
CA THR A 285 24.91 0.97 -10.80
C THR A 285 24.01 2.17 -10.53
N GLU A 286 24.35 3.32 -11.11
CA GLU A 286 23.54 4.53 -11.01
C GLU A 286 22.40 4.50 -12.04
N LEU A 287 21.16 4.69 -11.59
CA LEU A 287 19.96 4.72 -12.44
C LEU A 287 19.41 6.14 -12.64
N GLY A 288 20.12 7.14 -12.12
CA GLY A 288 19.81 8.56 -12.26
C GLY A 288 19.07 9.18 -11.07
N PRO A 289 18.59 10.43 -11.20
CA PRO A 289 18.05 11.19 -10.09
C PRO A 289 16.76 10.58 -9.51
N ALA A 290 16.58 10.77 -8.21
CA ALA A 290 15.38 10.45 -7.46
C ALA A 290 14.79 11.73 -6.84
N GLY A 291 13.54 11.65 -6.39
CA GLY A 291 12.87 12.75 -5.69
C GLY A 291 13.22 12.77 -4.20
N ALA A 292 12.84 13.86 -3.52
CA ALA A 292 12.95 13.95 -2.06
C ALA A 292 11.94 13.05 -1.33
N PHE A 293 11.00 12.50 -2.08
CA PHE A 293 10.20 11.34 -1.71
C PHE A 293 10.11 10.41 -2.91
N THR A 294 10.44 9.14 -2.71
CA THR A 294 10.52 8.11 -3.74
C THR A 294 9.89 6.80 -3.26
N LEU A 295 8.85 6.34 -3.97
CA LEU A 295 8.32 4.97 -3.85
C LEU A 295 8.79 4.13 -5.03
N MET A 296 9.01 2.83 -4.82
CA MET A 296 9.58 1.94 -5.85
C MET A 296 8.81 0.62 -5.99
N ALA A 297 8.29 0.43 -7.20
CA ALA A 297 7.65 -0.74 -7.81
C ALA A 297 8.55 -1.61 -8.71
N VAL A 298 9.26 -2.66 -8.27
CA VAL A 298 10.02 -3.51 -9.22
C VAL A 298 9.09 -4.44 -10.00
N HIS A 299 9.25 -4.48 -11.33
CA HIS A 299 8.46 -5.34 -12.20
C HIS A 299 8.80 -6.83 -11.97
N PRO A 300 7.83 -7.77 -12.07
CA PRO A 300 8.06 -9.19 -11.77
C PRO A 300 9.21 -9.86 -12.56
N THR A 301 9.55 -9.37 -13.75
CA THR A 301 10.69 -9.89 -14.54
C THR A 301 12.04 -9.30 -14.14
N GLY A 302 12.07 -8.25 -13.31
CA GLY A 302 13.29 -7.57 -12.87
C GLY A 302 13.98 -6.70 -13.94
N ASP A 303 13.33 -6.43 -15.07
CA ASP A 303 13.89 -5.60 -16.15
C ASP A 303 13.61 -4.09 -15.99
N ARG A 304 12.54 -3.73 -15.29
CA ARG A 304 12.10 -2.35 -15.08
C ARG A 304 11.58 -2.13 -13.66
N ALA A 305 11.51 -0.87 -13.25
CA ALA A 305 10.83 -0.46 -12.04
C ALA A 305 9.93 0.75 -12.30
N ALA A 306 8.77 0.79 -11.66
CA ALA A 306 7.99 2.01 -11.51
C ALA A 306 8.55 2.78 -10.32
N ILE A 307 8.72 4.09 -10.45
CA ILE A 307 9.09 4.97 -9.34
C ILE A 307 8.09 6.12 -9.28
N SER A 308 7.67 6.47 -8.06
CA SER A 308 6.92 7.71 -7.81
C SER A 308 7.88 8.68 -7.20
N VAL A 309 8.10 9.83 -7.84
CA VAL A 309 9.01 10.87 -7.35
C VAL A 309 8.23 12.13 -7.04
N ALA A 310 8.50 12.73 -5.89
CA ALA A 310 8.02 14.06 -5.55
C ALA A 310 9.19 15.03 -5.42
N GLU A 311 9.03 16.22 -5.99
CA GLU A 311 9.87 17.35 -5.67
C GLU A 311 9.27 18.04 -4.44
N LEU A 312 10.09 18.25 -3.41
CA LEU A 312 9.68 19.11 -2.31
C LEU A 312 10.03 20.54 -2.69
N GLU A 313 9.01 21.39 -2.79
CA GLU A 313 9.23 22.83 -2.79
C GLU A 313 10.03 23.20 -1.53
N PRO A 314 11.12 23.98 -1.65
CA PRO A 314 11.92 24.36 -0.50
C PRO A 314 11.03 25.02 0.55
N ALA A 315 10.90 24.39 1.73
CA ALA A 315 10.11 24.94 2.81
C ALA A 315 10.57 26.38 3.09
N ALA A 316 9.65 27.34 3.00
CA ALA A 316 9.90 28.70 3.42
C ALA A 316 10.24 28.69 4.92
N ALA A 317 11.54 28.76 5.22
CA ALA A 317 12.15 28.93 6.53
C ALA A 317 11.95 27.78 7.56
N GLY A 318 12.95 26.89 7.64
CA GLY A 318 13.50 26.47 8.94
C GLY A 318 13.09 25.13 9.55
N GLY A 319 12.31 24.28 8.87
CA GLY A 319 12.03 22.90 9.31
C GLY A 319 12.87 21.86 8.56
N SER A 320 13.40 20.84 9.23
CA SER A 320 14.06 19.71 8.57
C SER A 320 13.03 18.75 7.96
N LEU A 321 13.38 18.10 6.85
CA LEU A 321 12.59 17.03 6.21
C LEU A 321 12.18 15.95 7.23
N GLU A 322 13.11 15.63 8.13
CA GLU A 322 12.94 14.70 9.25
C GLU A 322 11.81 15.14 10.21
N ALA A 323 11.73 16.44 10.53
CA ALA A 323 10.65 16.98 11.35
C ALA A 323 9.30 16.97 10.63
N ALA A 324 9.26 17.22 9.31
CA ALA A 324 8.02 17.17 8.54
C ALA A 324 7.48 15.74 8.39
N VAL A 325 8.36 14.74 8.24
CA VAL A 325 7.99 13.32 8.17
C VAL A 325 7.60 12.78 9.56
N LEU A 326 8.30 13.17 10.63
CA LEU A 326 7.95 12.82 12.01
C LEU A 326 6.68 13.54 12.51
N GLU A 327 6.47 14.82 12.12
CA GLU A 327 5.24 15.55 12.41
C GLU A 327 4.06 15.04 11.57
N ALA A 328 4.25 14.65 10.30
CA ALA A 328 3.21 13.99 9.52
C ALA A 328 2.76 12.66 10.17
N GLY A 329 3.67 11.98 10.88
CA GLY A 329 3.36 10.79 11.67
C GLY A 329 2.71 11.06 13.04
N GLN A 330 2.71 12.28 13.57
CA GLN A 330 2.24 12.59 14.94
C GLN A 330 1.26 13.76 15.07
N SER A 331 1.12 14.60 14.06
CA SER A 331 0.32 15.82 14.07
C SER A 331 -0.49 15.93 12.79
N ALA A 332 -1.80 15.69 12.90
CA ALA A 332 -2.78 15.91 11.84
C ALA A 332 -2.99 17.40 11.46
N GLN A 333 -2.02 18.30 11.68
CA GLN A 333 -2.21 19.76 11.56
C GLN A 333 -1.06 20.57 10.94
N ALA A 334 -0.07 19.97 10.28
CA ALA A 334 0.85 20.72 9.43
C ALA A 334 1.08 19.96 8.13
N GLU A 335 0.33 20.34 7.08
CA GLU A 335 0.35 19.61 5.81
C GLU A 335 1.40 20.18 4.85
N PRO A 336 2.38 19.38 4.41
CA PRO A 336 3.27 19.77 3.32
C PRO A 336 2.43 19.98 2.05
N SER A 337 2.72 21.05 1.29
CA SER A 337 2.19 21.17 -0.06
C SER A 337 2.65 19.96 -0.88
N VAL A 338 1.71 19.16 -1.39
CA VAL A 338 2.01 18.13 -2.38
C VAL A 338 2.67 18.85 -3.56
N GLY A 339 3.99 18.72 -3.68
CA GLY A 339 4.75 19.33 -4.76
C GLY A 339 4.40 18.71 -6.11
N ALA A 340 4.95 19.28 -7.18
CA ALA A 340 4.98 18.59 -8.45
C ALA A 340 5.62 17.20 -8.26
N GLY A 341 5.01 16.18 -8.85
CA GLY A 341 5.50 14.81 -8.76
C GLY A 341 5.14 14.04 -10.01
N SER A 342 5.74 12.87 -10.19
CA SER A 342 5.44 12.02 -11.32
C SER A 342 5.63 10.54 -10.98
N VAL A 343 4.90 9.68 -11.68
CA VAL A 343 5.20 8.26 -11.77
C VAL A 343 5.95 8.00 -13.07
N GLN A 344 7.09 7.35 -12.97
CA GLN A 344 7.99 7.04 -14.08
C GLN A 344 8.27 5.54 -14.13
N ILE A 345 8.46 4.99 -15.32
CA ILE A 345 9.02 3.65 -15.54
C ILE A 345 10.49 3.81 -15.88
N VAL A 346 11.35 3.08 -15.19
CA VAL A 346 12.81 3.07 -15.36
C VAL A 346 13.24 1.70 -15.85
N ASP A 347 13.95 1.65 -16.98
CA ASP A 347 14.65 0.45 -17.44
C ASP A 347 15.91 0.21 -16.57
N LEU A 348 16.02 -0.96 -15.96
CA LEU A 348 17.09 -1.25 -14.99
C LEU A 348 18.42 -1.65 -15.64
N ALA A 349 18.47 -1.79 -16.96
CA ALA A 349 19.69 -2.06 -17.72
C ALA A 349 20.24 -0.79 -18.38
N THR A 350 19.38 0.10 -18.86
CA THR A 350 19.78 1.31 -19.60
C THR A 350 19.62 2.61 -18.82
N ALA A 351 18.90 2.58 -17.70
CA ALA A 351 18.45 3.75 -16.94
C ALA A 351 17.54 4.71 -17.74
N GLU A 352 17.02 4.29 -18.91
CA GLU A 352 16.03 5.06 -19.65
C GLU A 352 14.73 5.18 -18.86
N ARG A 353 14.05 6.33 -19.03
CA ARG A 353 12.87 6.68 -18.23
C ARG A 353 11.70 7.11 -19.10
N ARG A 354 10.50 6.76 -18.67
CA ARG A 354 9.23 7.21 -19.27
C ARG A 354 8.28 7.66 -18.17
N THR A 355 7.81 8.90 -18.24
CA THR A 355 6.74 9.37 -17.37
C THR A 355 5.40 8.78 -17.81
N VAL A 356 4.65 8.22 -16.85
CA VAL A 356 3.32 7.64 -17.09
C VAL A 356 2.20 8.43 -16.43
N LEU A 357 2.53 9.23 -15.40
CA LEU A 357 1.59 10.11 -14.71
C LEU A 357 2.34 11.35 -14.19
N ASP A 358 1.85 12.56 -14.48
CA ASP A 358 2.41 13.83 -13.98
C ASP A 358 1.86 14.21 -12.59
N ARG A 359 1.73 13.21 -11.72
CA ARG A 359 1.29 13.37 -10.32
C ARG A 359 2.02 12.34 -9.46
N ILE A 360 2.14 12.66 -8.17
CA ILE A 360 2.68 11.69 -7.20
C ILE A 360 1.77 10.45 -7.14
N GLY A 361 2.38 9.28 -7.29
CA GLY A 361 1.78 8.01 -6.92
C GLY A 361 1.98 7.76 -5.42
N LEU A 362 0.91 7.44 -4.72
CA LEU A 362 0.90 7.05 -3.31
C LEU A 362 0.89 5.52 -3.15
N TRP A 363 0.64 4.79 -4.23
CA TRP A 363 0.69 3.32 -4.29
C TRP A 363 1.15 2.90 -5.69
N LEU A 364 2.09 1.96 -5.76
CA LEU A 364 2.58 1.37 -7.01
C LEU A 364 2.61 -0.14 -6.85
N GLU A 365 1.86 -0.88 -7.66
CA GLU A 365 1.86 -2.34 -7.60
C GLU A 365 1.64 -2.95 -8.98
N TRP A 366 2.63 -3.71 -9.45
CA TRP A 366 2.48 -4.49 -10.68
C TRP A 366 1.51 -5.65 -10.48
N SER A 367 0.69 -5.93 -11.50
CA SER A 367 -0.14 -7.13 -11.53
C SER A 367 0.73 -8.39 -11.45
N PRO A 368 0.20 -9.51 -10.93
CA PRO A 368 0.96 -10.76 -10.82
C PRO A 368 1.59 -11.26 -12.12
N ASP A 369 0.95 -11.02 -13.26
CA ASP A 369 1.48 -11.33 -14.60
C ASP A 369 2.47 -10.28 -15.17
N GLY A 370 2.60 -9.12 -14.52
CA GLY A 370 3.44 -8.00 -14.97
C GLY A 370 2.87 -7.19 -16.13
N GLU A 371 1.66 -7.49 -16.62
CA GLU A 371 1.09 -6.79 -17.77
C GLU A 371 0.59 -5.38 -17.42
N ARG A 372 0.31 -5.11 -16.14
CA ARG A 372 -0.32 -3.87 -15.67
C ARG A 372 0.35 -3.31 -14.43
N LEU A 373 0.32 -1.98 -14.31
CA LEU A 373 0.70 -1.27 -13.09
C LEU A 373 -0.54 -0.59 -12.50
N LEU A 374 -0.85 -0.91 -11.24
CA LEU A 374 -1.79 -0.16 -10.42
C LEU A 374 -1.10 1.06 -9.85
N ILE A 375 -1.70 2.23 -10.05
CA ILE A 375 -1.25 3.51 -9.49
C ILE A 375 -2.37 4.10 -8.64
N GLY A 376 -2.11 4.33 -7.36
CA GLY A 376 -2.99 5.09 -6.48
C GLY A 376 -2.53 6.53 -6.36
N THR A 377 -3.43 7.50 -6.52
CA THR A 377 -3.12 8.93 -6.34
C THR A 377 -4.29 9.69 -5.71
N SER A 378 -4.05 10.92 -5.26
CA SER A 378 -5.12 11.80 -4.76
C SER A 378 -6.13 12.10 -5.87
N ALA A 379 -7.42 12.03 -5.58
CA ALA A 379 -8.46 12.33 -6.55
C ALA A 379 -8.59 13.82 -6.89
N SER A 380 -8.24 14.68 -5.92
CA SER A 380 -8.28 16.13 -6.08
C SER A 380 -6.96 16.74 -5.65
N ASP A 381 -6.61 17.86 -6.27
CA ASP A 381 -5.58 18.76 -5.74
C ASP A 381 -6.13 19.64 -4.61
N ASP A 382 -7.45 19.59 -4.38
CA ASP A 382 -8.14 20.24 -3.28
C ASP A 382 -7.92 19.49 -1.96
N ARG A 383 -7.52 20.24 -0.93
CA ARG A 383 -7.06 19.75 0.38
C ARG A 383 -8.19 19.35 1.32
N GLU A 384 -9.43 19.76 1.02
CA GLU A 384 -10.58 19.48 1.89
C GLU A 384 -11.25 18.13 1.59
N SER A 385 -10.82 17.42 0.54
CA SER A 385 -11.40 16.14 0.11
C SER A 385 -10.34 15.02 0.13
N VAL A 386 -10.53 14.03 1.02
CA VAL A 386 -9.70 12.81 1.08
C VAL A 386 -10.26 11.78 0.07
N GLY A 387 -10.20 12.12 -1.21
CA GLY A 387 -10.52 11.19 -2.30
C GLY A 387 -9.25 10.52 -2.82
N LEU A 388 -9.31 9.24 -3.12
CA LEU A 388 -8.28 8.51 -3.87
C LEU A 388 -8.83 8.05 -5.21
N ALA A 389 -7.95 8.00 -6.20
CA ALA A 389 -8.22 7.43 -7.51
C ALA A 389 -7.25 6.30 -7.81
N TRP A 390 -7.78 5.18 -8.28
CA TRP A 390 -7.03 4.08 -8.85
C TRP A 390 -6.90 4.26 -10.36
N TYR A 391 -5.69 4.14 -10.87
CA TYR A 391 -5.38 4.10 -12.29
C TYR A 391 -4.69 2.79 -12.65
N ILE A 392 -4.94 2.32 -13.86
CA ILE A 392 -4.27 1.17 -14.47
C ILE A 392 -3.48 1.65 -15.68
N TRP A 393 -2.18 1.34 -15.67
CA TRP A 393 -1.31 1.49 -16.83
C TRP A 393 -1.04 0.13 -17.46
N ASP A 394 -1.28 0.00 -18.76
CA ASP A 394 -1.19 -1.28 -19.51
C ASP A 394 0.10 -1.44 -20.34
N GLY A 395 1.07 -0.55 -20.12
CA GLY A 395 2.27 -0.43 -20.95
C GLY A 395 2.21 0.72 -21.95
N ASN A 396 1.01 1.17 -22.32
CA ASN A 396 0.80 2.19 -23.34
C ASN A 396 -0.05 3.35 -22.82
N GLU A 397 -1.22 3.05 -22.26
CA GLU A 397 -2.23 4.02 -21.85
C GLU A 397 -2.47 3.94 -20.34
N LEU A 398 -2.83 5.08 -19.76
CA LEU A 398 -3.29 5.19 -18.39
C LEU A 398 -4.81 5.37 -18.39
N SER A 399 -5.52 4.54 -17.63
CA SER A 399 -6.97 4.61 -17.49
C SER A 399 -7.38 4.68 -16.03
N GLU A 400 -8.34 5.56 -15.72
CA GLU A 400 -8.94 5.59 -14.39
C GLU A 400 -9.85 4.38 -14.20
N LEU A 401 -9.62 3.66 -13.09
CA LEU A 401 -10.37 2.48 -12.71
C LEU A 401 -11.49 2.82 -11.73
N ALA A 402 -11.19 3.60 -10.69
CA ALA A 402 -12.16 3.95 -9.66
C ALA A 402 -11.77 5.21 -8.90
N LEU A 403 -12.77 6.03 -8.58
CA LEU A 403 -12.70 7.13 -7.63
C LEU A 403 -13.45 6.75 -6.35
N PHE A 404 -12.83 6.93 -5.19
CA PHE A 404 -13.43 6.52 -3.91
C PHE A 404 -12.88 7.33 -2.72
N ALA A 405 -13.60 7.31 -1.60
CA ALA A 405 -13.05 7.72 -0.31
C ALA A 405 -12.45 6.48 0.37
N PRO A 406 -11.16 6.47 0.77
CA PRO A 406 -10.60 5.34 1.49
C PRO A 406 -11.13 5.27 2.93
N THR A 407 -11.07 4.08 3.54
CA THR A 407 -11.25 4.00 5.00
C THR A 407 -10.07 4.67 5.72
N ALA A 408 -10.29 5.15 6.94
CA ALA A 408 -9.22 5.77 7.73
C ALA A 408 -8.06 4.80 8.00
N THR A 409 -8.38 3.54 8.30
CA THR A 409 -7.38 2.48 8.51
C THR A 409 -6.59 2.19 7.24
N PHE A 410 -7.24 2.04 6.09
CA PHE A 410 -6.55 1.78 4.82
C PHE A 410 -5.57 2.91 4.48
N PHE A 411 -6.04 4.16 4.58
CA PHE A 411 -5.21 5.32 4.27
C PHE A 411 -4.05 5.50 5.23
N ARG A 412 -4.32 5.51 6.54
CA ARG A 412 -3.30 5.77 7.58
C ARG A 412 -2.29 4.63 7.71
N ASP A 413 -2.76 3.38 7.67
CA ASP A 413 -1.91 2.24 8.07
C ASP A 413 -1.27 1.52 6.88
N TYR A 414 -1.75 1.75 5.63
CA TYR A 414 -1.25 1.06 4.43
C TYR A 414 -0.78 2.01 3.35
N VAL A 415 -1.57 3.00 2.94
CA VAL A 415 -1.20 3.90 1.83
C VAL A 415 0.08 4.70 2.16
N GLN A 416 0.26 5.12 3.42
CA GLN A 416 1.47 5.84 3.85
C GLN A 416 2.76 5.00 3.81
N PHE A 417 2.63 3.68 3.71
CA PHE A 417 3.73 2.69 3.76
C PHE A 417 3.67 1.73 2.57
N ALA A 418 3.07 2.17 1.45
CA ALA A 418 2.70 1.30 0.34
C ALA A 418 3.89 0.56 -0.30
N ASP A 419 5.08 1.17 -0.36
CA ASP A 419 6.29 0.54 -0.88
C ASP A 419 6.78 -0.61 0.00
N GLN A 420 6.64 -0.47 1.33
CA GLN A 420 6.90 -1.56 2.26
C GLN A 420 5.90 -2.71 2.10
N TYR A 421 4.66 -2.39 1.73
CA TYR A 421 3.60 -3.38 1.52
C TYR A 421 3.55 -3.96 0.10
N THR A 422 4.38 -3.48 -0.84
CA THR A 422 4.32 -3.97 -2.22
C THR A 422 4.68 -5.45 -2.33
N GLU A 423 5.49 -5.97 -1.39
CA GLU A 423 5.84 -7.39 -1.28
C GLU A 423 4.79 -8.22 -0.49
N ALA A 424 3.93 -7.57 0.30
CA ALA A 424 2.83 -8.15 1.07
C ALA A 424 2.07 -7.00 1.76
N PRO A 425 0.73 -6.95 1.89
CA PRO A 425 -0.34 -7.72 1.25
C PRO A 425 -0.74 -7.17 -0.15
N ARG A 426 -1.38 -8.01 -0.99
CA ARG A 426 -1.67 -7.70 -2.41
C ARG A 426 -3.05 -7.06 -2.61
N LEU A 427 -3.12 -5.96 -3.36
CA LEU A 427 -4.39 -5.43 -3.84
C LEU A 427 -4.89 -6.20 -5.06
N TRP A 428 -4.00 -6.75 -5.89
CA TRP A 428 -4.38 -7.53 -7.07
C TRP A 428 -4.92 -8.91 -6.75
N SER A 429 -5.96 -9.32 -7.49
CA SER A 429 -6.34 -10.74 -7.56
C SER A 429 -5.23 -11.58 -8.20
N PRO A 430 -5.05 -12.85 -7.80
CA PRO A 430 -4.08 -13.79 -8.37
C PRO A 430 -4.05 -13.90 -9.90
N ASP A 431 -5.19 -13.67 -10.54
CA ASP A 431 -5.40 -13.75 -11.98
C ASP A 431 -5.34 -12.38 -12.68
N SER A 432 -4.93 -11.32 -11.98
CA SER A 432 -4.74 -9.96 -12.49
C SER A 432 -6.00 -9.28 -13.07
N THR A 433 -7.20 -9.78 -12.74
CA THR A 433 -8.45 -9.24 -13.30
C THR A 433 -9.17 -8.26 -12.38
N ALA A 434 -8.80 -8.19 -11.10
CA ALA A 434 -9.48 -7.35 -10.12
C ALA A 434 -8.52 -6.81 -9.07
N ILE A 435 -8.95 -5.76 -8.36
CA ILE A 435 -8.28 -5.27 -7.17
C ILE A 435 -9.25 -5.21 -5.98
N ALA A 436 -8.78 -5.47 -4.76
CA ALA A 436 -9.54 -5.27 -3.52
C ALA A 436 -8.93 -4.13 -2.69
N PHE A 437 -9.76 -3.31 -2.06
CA PHE A 437 -9.32 -2.18 -1.23
C PHE A 437 -10.37 -1.77 -0.19
N GLY A 438 -9.94 -1.04 0.84
CA GLY A 438 -10.85 -0.46 1.84
C GLY A 438 -11.47 0.84 1.34
N ALA A 439 -12.79 0.91 1.25
CA ALA A 439 -13.53 2.10 0.86
C ALA A 439 -14.57 2.54 1.90
N GLN A 440 -14.83 3.83 1.95
CA GLN A 440 -15.85 4.45 2.78
C GLN A 440 -17.13 4.68 1.95
N THR A 441 -18.25 4.14 2.41
CA THR A 441 -19.59 4.51 1.91
C THR A 441 -20.16 5.66 2.74
N ALA A 442 -21.34 6.16 2.39
CA ALA A 442 -22.03 7.19 3.18
C ALA A 442 -22.26 6.77 4.64
N ASP A 443 -22.42 5.47 4.90
CA ASP A 443 -22.85 4.96 6.20
C ASP A 443 -21.77 4.16 6.94
N TYR A 444 -20.85 3.49 6.22
CA TYR A 444 -19.88 2.56 6.81
C TYR A 444 -18.67 2.25 5.91
N ALA A 445 -17.59 1.76 6.54
CA ALA A 445 -16.42 1.22 5.86
C ALA A 445 -16.71 -0.17 5.25
N VAL A 446 -16.23 -0.41 4.03
CA VAL A 446 -16.40 -1.67 3.31
C VAL A 446 -15.10 -2.16 2.70
N SER A 447 -15.02 -3.48 2.52
CA SER A 447 -14.16 -4.07 1.49
C SER A 447 -14.84 -3.86 0.13
N ALA A 448 -14.09 -3.30 -0.81
CA ALA A 448 -14.53 -3.05 -2.17
C ALA A 448 -13.66 -3.82 -3.17
N VAL A 449 -14.26 -4.27 -4.27
CA VAL A 449 -13.56 -4.89 -5.40
C VAL A 449 -13.87 -4.15 -6.69
N ALA A 450 -12.84 -3.80 -7.44
CA ALA A 450 -12.96 -3.23 -8.79
C ALA A 450 -12.45 -4.22 -9.84
N GLN A 451 -13.20 -4.43 -10.91
CA GLN A 451 -12.75 -5.21 -12.07
C GLN A 451 -11.91 -4.35 -13.00
N VAL A 452 -10.75 -4.85 -13.39
CA VAL A 452 -9.81 -4.12 -14.25
C VAL A 452 -10.31 -4.07 -15.70
N GLU A 453 -11.00 -5.11 -16.16
CA GLU A 453 -11.64 -5.17 -17.47
C GLU A 453 -13.17 -5.21 -17.39
N GLY A 454 -13.83 -4.70 -18.44
CA GLY A 454 -15.28 -4.66 -18.56
C GLY A 454 -15.94 -3.42 -17.96
N SER A 455 -17.27 -3.35 -18.03
CA SER A 455 -18.08 -2.26 -17.45
C SER A 455 -18.42 -2.48 -15.97
N GLY A 456 -17.73 -3.43 -15.31
CA GLY A 456 -17.99 -3.81 -13.92
C GLY A 456 -17.50 -2.72 -12.97
N GLY A 457 -18.43 -1.97 -12.40
CA GLY A 457 -18.14 -0.97 -11.38
C GLY A 457 -17.60 -1.57 -10.08
N VAL A 458 -17.22 -0.69 -9.15
CA VAL A 458 -16.78 -1.07 -7.81
C VAL A 458 -17.91 -1.77 -7.06
N THR A 459 -17.66 -2.98 -6.56
CA THR A 459 -18.62 -3.77 -5.78
C THR A 459 -18.20 -3.82 -4.32
N ALA A 460 -19.13 -3.53 -3.41
CA ALA A 460 -18.89 -3.68 -1.97
C ALA A 460 -19.16 -5.13 -1.52
N LEU A 461 -18.21 -5.73 -0.81
CA LEU A 461 -18.30 -7.10 -0.30
C LEU A 461 -18.82 -7.19 1.15
N GLY A 462 -18.89 -6.06 1.85
CA GLY A 462 -19.40 -5.96 3.22
C GLY A 462 -18.47 -5.18 4.15
N LEU A 463 -18.87 -5.07 5.42
CA LEU A 463 -18.23 -4.23 6.44
C LEU A 463 -16.76 -4.60 6.67
N ALA A 464 -15.81 -3.79 6.27
CA ALA A 464 -14.39 -4.01 6.56
C ALA A 464 -13.64 -2.67 6.47
N ASP A 465 -12.56 -2.57 7.22
CA ASP A 465 -11.67 -1.42 7.14
C ASP A 465 -10.61 -1.63 6.07
N VAL A 466 -10.13 -2.86 5.90
CA VAL A 466 -9.11 -3.23 4.91
C VAL A 466 -9.37 -4.62 4.35
N SER A 467 -8.88 -4.86 3.13
CA SER A 467 -8.98 -6.17 2.50
C SER A 467 -7.88 -6.41 1.48
N PHE A 468 -7.38 -7.63 1.42
CA PHE A 468 -6.30 -8.02 0.51
C PHE A 468 -6.50 -9.41 -0.05
N TRP A 469 -6.13 -9.59 -1.31
CA TRP A 469 -6.19 -10.89 -1.97
C TRP A 469 -5.07 -11.82 -1.51
N SER A 470 -5.38 -13.11 -1.50
CA SER A 470 -4.36 -14.16 -1.47
C SER A 470 -3.45 -13.99 -2.69
N PRO A 471 -2.11 -14.14 -2.57
CA PRO A 471 -1.20 -13.97 -3.70
C PRO A 471 -1.36 -15.02 -4.82
N VAL A 472 -1.89 -16.20 -4.47
CA VAL A 472 -2.19 -17.29 -5.41
C VAL A 472 -3.64 -17.72 -5.24
N ALA A 473 -4.22 -18.33 -6.28
CA ALA A 473 -5.55 -18.90 -6.18
C ALA A 473 -5.51 -20.13 -5.27
N VAL A 474 -6.17 -20.04 -4.11
CA VAL A 474 -6.33 -21.15 -3.17
C VAL A 474 -7.78 -21.63 -3.25
N ASP A 475 -7.95 -22.94 -3.43
CA ASP A 475 -9.26 -23.62 -3.29
C ASP A 475 -9.32 -24.26 -1.90
N PRO A 476 -9.79 -23.54 -0.87
CA PRO A 476 -9.81 -24.08 0.48
C PRO A 476 -10.82 -25.23 0.59
N PRO A 477 -10.58 -26.20 1.50
CA PRO A 477 -11.57 -27.22 1.78
C PRO A 477 -12.84 -26.58 2.36
N PRO A 478 -14.00 -27.25 2.22
CA PRO A 478 -15.21 -26.84 2.92
C PRO A 478 -14.93 -26.81 4.43
N VAL A 479 -15.37 -25.73 5.09
CA VAL A 479 -15.28 -25.62 6.55
C VAL A 479 -16.05 -26.78 7.16
N ARG A 480 -15.38 -27.58 8.01
CA ARG A 480 -16.07 -28.63 8.76
C ARG A 480 -17.03 -27.96 9.74
N PRO A 481 -18.33 -28.32 9.76
CA PRO A 481 -19.21 -27.83 10.80
C PRO A 481 -18.67 -28.28 12.16
N GLY A 482 -18.39 -27.30 13.03
CA GLY A 482 -17.92 -27.49 14.40
C GLY A 482 -19.03 -27.91 15.36
#